data_AF-A0A918G837-F1
#
_entry.id   AF-A0A918G837-F1
#
_cell.length_a   1.000
_cell.length_b   1.000
_cell.length_c   1.000
_cell.angle_alpha   90.00
_cell.angle_beta   90.00
_cell.angle_gamma   90.00
#
_symmetry.space_group_name_H-M   'P 1'
#
loop_
_entity.id
_entity.type
_entity.pdbx_description
1 polymer ?
#
loop_
_entity_poly.entity_id
_entity_poly.type
_entity_poly.pdbx_seq_one_letter_code
_entity_poly.pdbx_strand_id
1 'polypeptide(L)'
;MDRCIVLVDAGYLLGAAASLLAGEPSRSRITVDHAALIQGLRERAEADTAQPLLRIYWFDGAPDRVPQPEHRRLRVMPRVTVRLGALTRSDGRWAQKGVDAAMHAELTELARNRACSDVVLVTGDGDLLPGMMAAKEHGVAVHLWAVQAADGDYNQSEDLVAEADERRVLDRTWITRAVRPKELTGVCAPPPAPRPEIAAILSAPLPESALAAAAERPAEERPHPAATAPRNGGEERGPAVKGVPTPKDLAALRASGAQSAQSAGSAPPPANATLRWSSDKGWVDRPAAEPPEAASMPTLAQLTSAEQRWADREEDITTVGGDPYEVGQVFARRWVERLGDQAHLQKLSGMYPRVPHRIDGELLRYAARFGLLAHKDDQIDEQDRYAIRAGFWREIGVRTSVEHSPAGE
;
A
#
# COMPACT_ATOMS: atom_id res chain seq x y z
N MET A 1 31.69 -17.39 -11.42
CA MET A 1 31.61 -16.51 -10.25
C MET A 1 30.37 -16.99 -9.54
N ASP A 2 30.54 -17.75 -8.46
CA ASP A 2 29.52 -18.70 -8.05
C ASP A 2 29.02 -18.24 -6.66
N ARG A 3 28.06 -17.33 -6.68
CA ARG A 3 27.50 -16.64 -5.51
C ARG A 3 26.07 -16.24 -5.79
N CYS A 4 25.20 -16.29 -4.77
CA CYS A 4 23.83 -15.79 -4.87
C CYS A 4 23.64 -14.47 -4.13
N ILE A 5 22.66 -13.69 -4.59
CA ILE A 5 22.17 -12.48 -3.93
C ILE A 5 20.67 -12.61 -3.72
N VAL A 6 20.15 -12.10 -2.61
CA VAL A 6 18.72 -12.03 -2.36
C VAL A 6 18.26 -10.57 -2.43
N LEU A 7 17.26 -10.27 -3.24
CA LEU A 7 16.57 -8.98 -3.31
C LEU A 7 15.17 -9.18 -2.71
N VAL A 8 14.88 -8.47 -1.62
CA VAL A 8 13.61 -8.61 -0.88
C VAL A 8 12.79 -7.34 -1.00
N ASP A 9 11.60 -7.44 -1.59
CA ASP A 9 10.56 -6.45 -1.38
C ASP A 9 9.87 -6.72 -0.03
N ALA A 10 10.16 -5.87 0.96
CA ALA A 10 9.56 -5.95 2.28
C ALA A 10 8.05 -5.63 2.27
N GLY A 11 7.60 -4.81 1.32
CA GLY A 11 6.19 -4.50 1.04
C GLY A 11 5.42 -5.78 0.82
N TYR A 12 5.80 -6.48 -0.23
CA TYR A 12 5.27 -7.78 -0.58
C TYR A 12 5.46 -8.82 0.53
N LEU A 13 6.69 -9.09 0.98
CA LEU A 13 6.98 -10.18 1.92
C LEU A 13 6.18 -10.05 3.22
N LEU A 14 6.21 -8.87 3.85
CA LEU A 14 5.54 -8.66 5.12
C LEU A 14 4.03 -8.50 4.96
N GLY A 15 3.57 -7.90 3.86
CA GLY A 15 2.15 -7.80 3.53
C GLY A 15 1.52 -9.17 3.28
N ALA A 16 2.16 -10.01 2.46
CA ALA A 16 1.70 -11.37 2.18
C ALA A 16 1.76 -12.27 3.42
N ALA A 17 2.82 -12.15 4.25
CA ALA A 17 2.88 -12.85 5.53
C ALA A 17 1.75 -12.43 6.49
N ALA A 18 1.41 -11.13 6.54
CA ALA A 18 0.29 -10.63 7.33
C ALA A 18 -1.05 -11.18 6.82
N SER A 19 -1.27 -11.18 5.50
CA SER A 19 -2.47 -11.80 4.92
C SER A 19 -2.57 -13.29 5.25
N LEU A 20 -1.46 -14.04 5.13
CA LEU A 20 -1.42 -15.49 5.38
C LEU A 20 -1.71 -15.86 6.85
N LEU A 21 -1.26 -15.05 7.80
CA LEU A 21 -1.31 -15.34 9.23
C LEU A 21 -2.44 -14.63 9.98
N ALA A 22 -2.82 -13.42 9.54
CA ALA A 22 -3.78 -12.55 10.22
C ALA A 22 -4.98 -12.16 9.34
N GLY A 23 -5.03 -12.62 8.08
CA GLY A 23 -6.16 -12.40 7.16
C GLY A 23 -6.22 -11.01 6.52
N GLU A 24 -5.34 -10.09 6.89
CA GLU A 24 -5.27 -8.73 6.35
C GLU A 24 -3.80 -8.36 6.02
N PRO A 25 -3.53 -7.64 4.91
CA PRO A 25 -2.18 -7.24 4.49
C PRO A 25 -1.61 -6.06 5.33
N SER A 26 -1.80 -6.09 6.65
CA SER A 26 -1.38 -5.03 7.55
C SER A 26 -0.21 -5.48 8.42
N ARG A 27 0.97 -4.87 8.20
CA ARG A 27 2.18 -5.15 9.00
C ARG A 27 1.98 -4.96 10.50
N SER A 28 1.05 -4.08 10.90
CA SER A 28 0.72 -3.83 12.31
C SER A 28 0.07 -5.03 13.02
N ARG A 29 -0.48 -5.98 12.25
CA ARG A 29 -1.12 -7.21 12.73
C ARG A 29 -0.14 -8.36 12.95
N ILE A 30 1.15 -8.18 12.67
CA ILE A 30 2.16 -9.21 12.84
C ILE A 30 3.35 -8.70 13.66
N THR A 31 4.07 -9.63 14.27
CA THR A 31 5.38 -9.39 14.87
C THR A 31 6.42 -10.21 14.11
N VAL A 32 7.54 -9.57 13.77
CA VAL A 32 8.59 -10.16 12.93
C VAL A 32 9.89 -10.25 13.71
N ASP A 33 10.37 -11.48 13.92
CA ASP A 33 11.76 -11.74 14.28
C ASP A 33 12.64 -11.60 13.03
N HIS A 34 13.18 -10.41 12.83
CA HIS A 34 14.00 -10.10 11.66
C HIS A 34 15.30 -10.90 11.64
N ALA A 35 15.85 -11.30 12.79
CA ALA A 35 17.08 -12.08 12.83
C ALA A 35 16.81 -13.51 12.32
N ALA A 36 15.73 -14.13 12.81
CA ALA A 36 15.29 -15.43 12.32
C ALA A 36 14.90 -15.39 10.83
N LEU A 37 14.22 -14.32 10.39
CA LEU A 37 13.81 -14.16 8.99
C LEU A 37 15.03 -14.06 8.06
N ILE A 38 15.99 -13.20 8.38
CA ILE A 38 17.21 -13.00 7.58
C ILE A 38 18.05 -14.29 7.54
N GLN A 39 18.16 -15.00 8.66
CA GLN A 39 18.86 -16.28 8.70
C GLN A 39 18.15 -17.35 7.85
N GLY A 40 16.81 -17.43 7.95
CA GLY A 40 16.03 -18.35 7.12
C GLY A 40 16.12 -18.06 5.62
N LEU A 41 16.12 -16.77 5.23
CA LEU A 41 16.34 -16.36 3.84
C LEU A 41 17.72 -16.77 3.33
N ARG A 42 18.77 -16.57 4.15
CA ARG A 42 20.13 -17.01 3.82
C ARG A 42 20.21 -18.51 3.59
N GLU A 43 19.82 -19.29 4.59
CA GLU A 43 19.92 -20.75 4.56
C GLU A 43 19.14 -21.32 3.37
N ARG A 44 17.95 -20.79 3.12
CA ARG A 44 17.13 -21.23 1.99
C ARG A 44 17.74 -20.83 0.64
N ALA A 45 18.34 -19.65 0.54
CA ALA A 45 18.93 -19.17 -0.71
C ALA A 45 20.16 -20.00 -1.07
N GLU A 46 21.01 -20.30 -0.09
CA GLU A 46 22.17 -21.15 -0.28
C GLU A 46 21.77 -22.59 -0.63
N ALA A 47 20.70 -23.11 -0.02
CA ALA A 47 20.19 -24.44 -0.33
C ALA A 47 19.59 -24.55 -1.74
N ASP A 48 18.74 -23.60 -2.13
CA ASP A 48 18.01 -23.65 -3.40
C ASP A 48 18.91 -23.30 -4.59
N THR A 49 19.84 -22.35 -4.43
CA THR A 49 20.79 -21.97 -5.51
C THR A 49 22.04 -22.84 -5.55
N ALA A 50 22.34 -23.59 -4.48
CA ALA A 50 23.62 -24.25 -4.25
C ALA A 50 24.84 -23.29 -4.31
N GLN A 51 24.61 -21.98 -4.10
CA GLN A 51 25.64 -20.94 -4.12
C GLN A 51 25.80 -20.28 -2.74
N PRO A 52 27.02 -19.87 -2.36
CA PRO A 52 27.22 -19.09 -1.14
C PRO A 52 26.59 -17.69 -1.24
N LEU A 53 25.92 -17.25 -0.17
CA LEU A 53 25.27 -15.95 -0.13
C LEU A 53 26.29 -14.81 -0.07
N LEU A 54 26.22 -13.90 -1.04
CA LEU A 54 26.98 -12.66 -1.03
C LEU A 54 26.34 -11.63 -0.09
N ARG A 55 25.07 -11.28 -0.35
CA ARG A 55 24.34 -10.19 0.33
C ARG A 55 22.82 -10.36 0.19
N ILE A 56 22.09 -9.91 1.21
CA ILE A 56 20.64 -9.68 1.16
C ILE A 56 20.42 -8.17 1.06
N TYR A 57 19.72 -7.75 0.02
CA TYR A 57 19.23 -6.40 -0.15
C TYR A 57 17.77 -6.34 0.29
N TRP A 58 17.49 -5.51 1.28
CA TRP A 58 16.17 -5.31 1.85
C TRP A 58 15.62 -3.97 1.37
N PHE A 59 14.57 -4.01 0.56
CA PHE A 59 13.92 -2.82 0.03
C PHE A 59 12.64 -2.56 0.80
N ASP A 60 12.49 -1.34 1.33
CA ASP A 60 11.32 -0.98 2.12
C ASP A 60 10.95 0.50 1.94
N GLY A 61 9.70 0.85 2.24
CA GLY A 61 9.24 2.22 2.32
C GLY A 61 9.49 2.82 3.70
N ALA A 62 9.96 4.07 3.75
CA ALA A 62 10.00 4.81 5.00
C ALA A 62 9.52 6.26 4.83
N PRO A 63 8.81 6.84 5.82
CA PRO A 63 8.47 8.26 5.81
C PRO A 63 9.73 9.11 5.62
N ASP A 64 9.72 10.01 4.64
CA ASP A 64 10.84 10.88 4.27
C ASP A 64 12.17 10.14 4.01
N ARG A 65 12.11 8.83 3.67
CA ARG A 65 13.27 7.92 3.56
C ARG A 65 14.11 7.82 4.84
N VAL A 66 13.53 8.17 5.99
CA VAL A 66 14.20 8.13 7.29
C VAL A 66 14.10 6.71 7.88
N PRO A 67 15.24 6.07 8.21
CA PRO A 67 15.23 4.73 8.80
C PRO A 67 14.47 4.65 10.13
N GLN A 68 13.45 3.79 10.18
CA GLN A 68 12.69 3.41 11.36
C GLN A 68 13.49 2.46 12.27
N PRO A 69 13.08 2.23 13.54
CA PRO A 69 13.81 1.36 14.47
C PRO A 69 14.11 -0.04 13.91
N GLU A 70 13.16 -0.66 13.21
CA GLU A 70 13.33 -1.95 12.53
C GLU A 70 14.37 -1.89 11.41
N HIS A 71 14.37 -0.83 10.58
CA HIS A 71 15.39 -0.62 9.54
C HIS A 71 16.79 -0.47 10.14
N ARG A 72 16.92 0.18 11.30
CA ARG A 72 18.22 0.33 11.99
C ARG A 72 18.73 -1.01 12.51
N ARG A 73 17.84 -1.87 13.02
CA ARG A 73 18.17 -3.24 13.44
C ARG A 73 18.62 -4.09 12.26
N LEU A 74 17.93 -4.02 11.12
CA LEU A 74 18.32 -4.72 9.90
C LEU A 74 19.69 -4.27 9.37
N ARG A 75 19.99 -2.97 9.40
CA ARG A 75 21.24 -2.40 8.88
C ARG A 75 22.51 -2.90 9.58
N VAL A 76 22.41 -3.36 10.83
CA VAL A 76 23.55 -3.90 11.59
C VAL A 76 23.70 -5.41 11.44
N MET A 77 22.77 -6.07 10.75
CA MET A 77 22.85 -7.53 10.54
C MET A 77 23.92 -7.87 9.49
N PRO A 78 24.68 -8.96 9.69
CA PRO A 78 25.72 -9.37 8.74
C PRO A 78 25.16 -9.61 7.33
N ARG A 79 25.81 -9.02 6.33
CA ARG A 79 25.47 -9.16 4.90
C ARG A 79 24.07 -8.64 4.54
N VAL A 80 23.46 -7.78 5.34
CA VAL A 80 22.20 -7.11 5.01
C VAL A 80 22.45 -5.67 4.58
N THR A 81 21.79 -5.22 3.52
CA THR A 81 21.83 -3.81 3.07
C THR A 81 20.41 -3.32 2.87
N VAL A 82 20.02 -2.29 3.63
CA VAL A 82 18.67 -1.71 3.57
C VAL A 82 18.65 -0.54 2.59
N ARG A 83 17.75 -0.61 1.61
CA ARG A 83 17.43 0.44 0.64
C ARG A 83 16.04 0.97 0.95
N LEU A 84 15.91 2.28 1.16
CA LEU A 84 14.64 2.90 1.54
C LEU A 84 14.09 3.76 0.40
N GLY A 85 12.91 3.38 -0.10
CA GLY A 85 12.07 4.24 -0.93
C GLY A 85 11.32 5.28 -0.10
N ALA A 86 10.67 6.22 -0.79
CA ALA A 86 9.86 7.23 -0.10
C ALA A 86 8.48 6.64 0.21
N LEU A 87 8.07 6.68 1.47
CA LEU A 87 6.66 6.48 1.82
C LEU A 87 5.96 7.85 1.76
N THR A 88 5.29 8.12 0.65
CA THR A 88 4.59 9.38 0.42
C THR A 88 3.12 9.22 0.76
N ARG A 89 2.54 10.22 1.44
CA ARG A 89 1.11 10.26 1.66
C ARG A 89 0.44 10.82 0.41
N SER A 90 -0.09 9.95 -0.44
CA SER A 90 -0.92 10.32 -1.58
C SER A 90 -2.37 10.09 -1.21
N ASP A 91 -3.20 11.14 -1.25
CA ASP A 91 -4.64 11.08 -1.00
C ASP A 91 -5.03 10.30 0.29
N GLY A 92 -4.38 10.66 1.39
CA GLY A 92 -4.67 10.10 2.72
C GLY A 92 -4.24 8.64 2.93
N ARG A 93 -3.66 7.98 1.93
CA ARG A 93 -3.04 6.66 2.06
C ARG A 93 -1.52 6.78 1.96
N TRP A 94 -0.83 5.89 2.67
CA TRP A 94 0.61 5.75 2.52
C TRP A 94 0.90 4.94 1.27
N ALA A 95 1.52 5.56 0.27
CA ALA A 95 1.98 4.91 -0.95
C ALA A 95 3.51 4.82 -0.90
N GLN A 96 4.05 3.63 -1.17
CA GLN A 96 5.48 3.43 -1.32
C GLN A 96 5.86 3.80 -2.74
N LYS A 97 6.75 4.79 -2.90
CA LYS A 97 7.19 5.26 -4.21
C LYS A 97 8.70 5.03 -4.39
N GLY A 98 9.03 4.40 -5.51
CA GLY A 98 10.41 4.25 -5.98
C GLY A 98 11.20 3.12 -5.33
N VAL A 99 10.52 2.16 -4.69
CA VAL A 99 11.19 0.91 -4.28
C VAL A 99 11.42 0.02 -5.49
N ASP A 100 10.43 -0.13 -6.36
CA ASP A 100 10.48 -1.04 -7.51
C ASP A 100 11.55 -0.57 -8.51
N ALA A 101 11.61 0.75 -8.74
CA ALA A 101 12.68 1.38 -9.51
C ALA A 101 14.08 1.15 -8.91
N ALA A 102 14.21 1.17 -7.57
CA ALA A 102 15.49 0.91 -6.90
C ALA A 102 15.88 -0.58 -6.97
N MET A 103 14.90 -1.47 -6.84
CA MET A 103 15.09 -2.92 -7.01
C MET A 103 15.51 -3.26 -8.43
N HIS A 104 14.80 -2.72 -9.43
CA HIS A 104 15.14 -2.85 -10.84
C HIS A 104 16.59 -2.39 -11.10
N ALA A 105 16.94 -1.17 -10.65
CA ALA A 105 18.28 -0.63 -10.85
C ALA A 105 19.38 -1.50 -10.21
N GLU A 106 19.19 -1.95 -8.96
CA GLU A 106 20.17 -2.80 -8.28
C GLU A 106 20.26 -4.19 -8.96
N LEU A 107 19.14 -4.79 -9.37
CA LEU A 107 19.12 -6.06 -10.11
C LEU A 107 19.93 -5.97 -11.42
N THR A 108 19.64 -4.96 -12.25
CA THR A 108 20.36 -4.75 -13.51
C THR A 108 21.84 -4.44 -13.28
N GLU A 109 22.17 -3.63 -12.27
CA GLU A 109 23.57 -3.28 -11.97
C GLU A 109 24.38 -4.49 -11.49
N LEU A 110 23.81 -5.33 -10.61
CA LEU A 110 24.45 -6.56 -10.14
C LEU A 110 24.70 -7.54 -11.29
N ALA A 111 23.71 -7.71 -12.17
CA ALA A 111 23.82 -8.59 -13.32
C ALA A 111 24.85 -8.07 -14.34
N ARG A 112 24.78 -6.78 -14.69
CA ARG A 112 25.72 -6.14 -15.63
C ARG A 112 27.18 -6.24 -15.16
N ASN A 113 27.41 -6.08 -13.87
CA ASN A 113 28.74 -6.18 -13.27
C ASN A 113 29.18 -7.62 -12.97
N ARG A 114 28.35 -8.62 -13.31
CA ARG A 114 28.56 -10.05 -13.01
C ARG A 114 28.88 -10.31 -11.54
N ALA A 115 28.18 -9.63 -10.63
CA ALA A 115 28.43 -9.73 -9.20
C ALA A 115 28.05 -11.11 -8.62
N CYS A 116 27.08 -11.79 -9.25
CA CYS A 116 26.49 -13.07 -8.86
C CYS A 116 26.17 -13.93 -10.09
N SER A 117 26.06 -15.25 -9.89
CA SER A 117 25.51 -16.20 -10.87
C SER A 117 24.00 -16.34 -10.71
N ASP A 118 23.51 -16.20 -9.47
CA ASP A 118 22.12 -16.47 -9.09
C ASP A 118 21.55 -15.29 -8.32
N VAL A 119 20.30 -14.96 -8.60
CA VAL A 119 19.54 -13.97 -7.85
C VAL A 119 18.25 -14.61 -7.35
N VAL A 120 18.00 -14.49 -6.06
CA VAL A 120 16.71 -14.78 -5.45
C VAL A 120 15.93 -13.48 -5.36
N LEU A 121 14.76 -13.43 -5.99
CA LEU A 121 13.86 -12.29 -5.98
C LEU A 121 12.62 -12.64 -5.14
N VAL A 122 12.42 -11.92 -4.03
CA VAL A 122 11.22 -12.07 -3.18
C VAL A 122 10.29 -10.90 -3.47
N THR A 123 9.35 -11.09 -4.39
CA THR A 123 8.39 -10.07 -4.83
C THR A 123 7.14 -10.71 -5.42
N GLY A 124 6.06 -9.92 -5.51
CA GLY A 124 4.88 -10.24 -6.32
C GLY A 124 4.59 -9.21 -7.42
N ASP A 125 5.41 -8.16 -7.51
CA ASP A 125 5.19 -7.03 -8.42
C ASP A 125 5.69 -7.33 -9.84
N GLY A 126 4.80 -7.15 -10.82
CA GLY A 126 5.09 -7.31 -12.24
C GLY A 126 5.99 -6.21 -12.81
N ASP A 127 6.10 -5.07 -12.14
CA ASP A 127 6.95 -3.94 -12.58
C ASP A 127 8.45 -4.30 -12.59
N LEU A 128 8.83 -5.40 -11.94
CA LEU A 128 10.20 -5.92 -11.93
C LEU A 128 10.53 -6.82 -13.12
N LEU A 129 9.55 -7.16 -13.97
CA LEU A 129 9.75 -8.01 -15.16
C LEU A 129 10.86 -7.48 -16.08
N PRO A 130 10.92 -6.18 -16.45
CA PRO A 130 12.01 -5.67 -17.28
C PRO A 130 13.39 -5.87 -16.64
N GLY A 131 13.48 -5.78 -15.31
CA GLY A 131 14.72 -5.97 -14.56
C GLY A 131 15.15 -7.44 -14.54
N MET A 132 14.19 -8.35 -14.40
CA MET A 132 14.42 -9.80 -14.48
C MET A 132 14.93 -10.21 -15.86
N MET A 133 14.25 -9.78 -16.92
CA MET A 133 14.67 -10.04 -18.30
C MET A 133 16.10 -9.53 -18.54
N ALA A 134 16.39 -8.29 -18.15
CA ALA A 134 17.72 -7.71 -18.29
C ALA A 134 18.79 -8.49 -17.49
N ALA A 135 18.46 -9.01 -16.31
CA ALA A 135 19.40 -9.85 -15.54
C ALA A 135 19.72 -11.17 -16.26
N LYS A 136 18.70 -11.83 -16.81
CA LYS A 136 18.85 -13.07 -17.56
C LYS A 136 19.64 -12.88 -18.86
N GLU A 137 19.47 -11.76 -19.56
CA GLU A 137 20.31 -11.39 -20.71
C GLU A 137 21.81 -11.31 -20.37
N HIS A 138 22.14 -11.00 -19.11
CA HIS A 138 23.52 -10.97 -18.62
C HIS A 138 24.00 -12.33 -18.07
N GLY A 139 23.19 -13.38 -18.20
CA GLY A 139 23.52 -14.76 -17.82
C GLY A 139 23.34 -15.06 -16.33
N VAL A 140 22.49 -14.30 -15.62
CA VAL A 140 22.13 -14.56 -14.22
C VAL A 140 20.89 -15.45 -14.17
N ALA A 141 20.94 -16.53 -13.39
CA ALA A 141 19.77 -17.35 -13.09
C ALA A 141 18.89 -16.66 -12.03
N VAL A 142 17.58 -16.58 -12.27
CA VAL A 142 16.64 -15.87 -11.39
C VAL A 142 15.65 -16.83 -10.74
N HIS A 143 15.69 -16.87 -9.41
CA HIS A 143 14.84 -17.66 -8.54
C HIS A 143 13.75 -16.77 -7.94
N LEU A 144 12.51 -16.92 -8.36
CA LEU A 144 11.38 -16.15 -7.85
C LEU A 144 10.76 -16.83 -6.63
N TRP A 145 10.70 -16.13 -5.51
CA TRP A 145 10.13 -16.64 -4.26
C TRP A 145 8.82 -15.94 -3.92
N ALA A 146 7.77 -16.75 -3.79
CA ALA A 146 6.43 -16.33 -3.39
C ALA A 146 6.19 -16.57 -1.89
N VAL A 147 5.32 -15.79 -1.28
CA VAL A 147 4.70 -16.18 0.00
C VAL A 147 3.38 -16.87 -0.29
N GLN A 148 3.12 -18.01 0.36
CA GLN A 148 1.83 -18.71 0.25
C GLN A 148 0.66 -17.74 0.51
N ALA A 149 -0.33 -17.71 -0.38
CA ALA A 149 -1.55 -16.93 -0.17
C ALA A 149 -2.52 -17.64 0.79
N ALA A 150 -3.35 -16.85 1.49
CA ALA A 150 -4.27 -17.35 2.51
C ALA A 150 -5.42 -18.20 1.93
N ASP A 151 -5.86 -17.85 0.73
CA ASP A 151 -6.95 -18.43 -0.06
C ASP A 151 -6.47 -19.46 -1.10
N GLY A 152 -5.15 -19.62 -1.25
CA GLY A 152 -4.55 -20.46 -2.29
C GLY A 152 -4.45 -19.78 -3.66
N ASP A 153 -4.84 -18.50 -3.77
CA ASP A 153 -4.65 -17.71 -4.99
C ASP A 153 -3.18 -17.27 -5.17
N TYR A 154 -2.84 -16.80 -6.37
CA TYR A 154 -1.50 -16.30 -6.66
C TYR A 154 -1.41 -14.81 -6.28
N ASN A 155 -0.38 -14.44 -5.51
CA ASN A 155 -0.07 -13.06 -5.15
C ASN A 155 1.14 -12.52 -5.92
N GLN A 156 1.41 -13.08 -7.10
CA GLN A 156 2.53 -12.70 -7.97
C GLN A 156 2.03 -12.49 -9.40
N SER A 157 2.66 -11.56 -10.12
CA SER A 157 2.49 -11.40 -11.57
C SER A 157 2.75 -12.71 -12.33
N GLU A 158 1.86 -13.06 -13.26
CA GLU A 158 1.97 -14.25 -14.10
C GLU A 158 3.17 -14.15 -15.06
N ASP A 159 3.41 -12.98 -15.63
CA ASP A 159 4.56 -12.73 -16.51
C ASP A 159 5.88 -12.91 -15.77
N LEU A 160 5.95 -12.42 -14.52
CA LEU A 160 7.13 -12.59 -13.67
C LEU A 160 7.39 -14.07 -13.35
N VAL A 161 6.32 -14.84 -13.14
CA VAL A 161 6.40 -16.29 -12.92
C VAL A 161 6.83 -17.03 -14.18
N ALA A 162 6.33 -16.62 -15.35
CA ALA A 162 6.69 -17.22 -16.64
C ALA A 162 8.15 -16.93 -17.03
N GLU A 163 8.67 -15.76 -16.66
CA GLU A 163 10.04 -15.36 -16.97
C GLU A 163 11.08 -15.94 -16.00
N ALA A 164 10.72 -16.28 -14.75
CA ALA A 164 11.67 -16.80 -13.78
C ALA A 164 12.23 -18.18 -14.16
N ASP A 165 13.52 -18.44 -13.89
CA ASP A 165 14.15 -19.75 -14.14
C ASP A 165 13.67 -20.80 -13.13
N GLU A 166 13.50 -20.40 -11.87
CA GLU A 166 12.93 -21.22 -10.82
C GLU A 166 11.89 -20.46 -10.01
N ARG A 167 10.86 -21.18 -9.53
CA ARG A 167 9.86 -20.64 -8.61
C ARG A 167 9.75 -21.47 -7.34
N ARG A 168 9.74 -20.80 -6.19
CA ARG A 168 9.58 -21.41 -4.87
C ARG A 168 8.51 -20.68 -4.06
N VAL A 169 7.86 -21.42 -3.17
CA VAL A 169 6.86 -20.86 -2.25
C VAL A 169 7.37 -20.99 -0.82
N LEU A 170 7.38 -19.87 -0.11
CA LEU A 170 7.57 -19.77 1.33
C LEU A 170 6.21 -20.06 1.97
N ASP A 171 6.06 -21.31 2.42
CA ASP A 171 4.82 -21.80 2.99
C ASP A 171 4.57 -21.26 4.41
N ARG A 172 3.37 -21.52 4.93
CA ARG A 172 3.00 -21.14 6.31
C ARG A 172 4.00 -21.70 7.33
N THR A 173 4.52 -22.91 7.14
CA THR A 173 5.45 -23.52 8.10
C THR A 173 6.80 -22.79 8.13
N TRP A 174 7.27 -22.28 7.00
CA TRP A 174 8.46 -21.46 6.91
C TRP A 174 8.22 -20.07 7.51
N ILE A 175 7.13 -19.40 7.12
CA ILE A 175 6.81 -18.03 7.57
C ILE A 175 6.63 -17.97 9.10
N THR A 176 5.97 -18.97 9.70
CA THR A 176 5.71 -19.00 11.16
C THR A 176 6.95 -19.18 12.03
N ARG A 177 8.11 -19.52 11.45
CA ARG A 177 9.39 -19.57 12.19
C ARG A 177 9.86 -18.18 12.61
N ALA A 178 9.54 -17.16 11.82
CA ALA A 178 10.02 -15.79 12.03
C ALA A 178 8.90 -14.74 12.16
N VAL A 179 7.68 -15.05 11.72
CA VAL A 179 6.54 -14.13 11.77
C VAL A 179 5.41 -14.74 12.60
N ARG A 180 4.85 -13.94 13.51
CA ARG A 180 3.70 -14.35 14.34
C ARG A 180 2.57 -13.34 14.21
N PRO A 181 1.30 -13.78 14.19
CA PRO A 181 0.18 -12.85 14.32
C PRO A 181 0.28 -12.14 15.67
N LYS A 182 0.03 -10.84 15.66
CA LYS A 182 -0.08 -10.04 16.87
C LYS A 182 -1.51 -10.21 17.38
N GLU A 183 -1.68 -10.96 18.46
CA GLU A 183 -2.98 -11.01 19.13
C GLU A 183 -3.33 -9.61 19.65
N LEU A 184 -4.34 -9.00 19.05
CA LEU A 184 -5.06 -7.88 19.63
C LEU A 184 -6.14 -8.44 20.58
N THR A 185 -5.75 -9.31 21.52
CA THR A 185 -6.59 -9.66 22.68
C THR A 185 -6.51 -8.52 23.69
N GLY A 186 -6.92 -7.33 23.25
CA GLY A 186 -7.30 -6.26 24.15
C GLY A 186 -8.70 -6.50 24.67
N VAL A 187 -8.91 -7.57 25.45
CA VAL A 187 -9.90 -7.45 26.53
C VAL A 187 -9.37 -6.31 27.38
N CYS A 188 -10.21 -5.31 27.64
CA CYS A 188 -9.91 -4.20 28.52
C CYS A 188 -9.30 -4.76 29.81
N ALA A 189 -7.98 -4.68 29.97
CA ALA A 189 -7.39 -4.85 31.28
C ALA A 189 -8.01 -3.73 32.12
N PRO A 190 -8.67 -4.03 33.26
CA PRO A 190 -9.10 -2.96 34.14
C PRO A 190 -7.88 -2.09 34.43
N PRO A 191 -8.02 -0.75 34.40
CA PRO A 191 -6.90 0.15 34.60
C PRO A 191 -6.15 -0.29 35.86
N PRO A 192 -4.81 -0.43 35.83
CA PRO A 192 -4.07 -0.74 37.04
C PRO A 192 -4.43 0.34 38.04
N ALA A 193 -4.97 -0.08 39.20
CA ALA A 193 -5.28 0.83 40.28
C ALA A 193 -4.04 1.72 40.53
N PRO A 194 -4.22 3.05 40.60
CA PRO A 194 -3.09 3.94 40.76
C PRO A 194 -2.36 3.55 42.04
N ARG A 195 -1.09 3.16 41.91
CA ARG A 195 -0.21 3.01 43.07
C ARG A 195 -0.20 4.34 43.83
N PRO A 196 -0.25 4.33 45.16
CA PRO A 196 -0.54 5.51 45.98
C PRO A 196 0.50 6.64 45.93
N GLU A 197 1.54 6.57 45.09
CA GLU A 197 2.59 7.59 44.99
C GLU A 197 2.29 8.71 43.97
N ILE A 198 1.45 8.50 42.95
CA ILE A 198 1.25 9.54 41.89
C ILE A 198 0.14 10.55 42.25
N ALA A 199 -0.83 10.16 43.09
CA ALA A 199 -1.90 11.07 43.55
C ALA A 199 -1.40 12.16 44.52
N ALA A 200 -0.28 11.92 45.22
CA ALA A 200 0.33 12.88 46.13
C ALA A 200 1.00 14.05 45.39
N ILE A 201 1.48 13.84 44.17
CA ILE A 201 2.14 14.89 43.37
C ILE A 201 1.10 15.82 42.73
N LEU A 202 -0.07 15.29 42.36
CA LEU A 202 -1.15 16.06 41.71
C LEU A 202 -2.08 16.80 42.69
N SER A 203 -1.87 16.64 44.00
CA SER A 203 -2.67 17.29 45.06
C SER A 203 -1.95 18.45 45.76
N ALA A 204 -0.76 18.84 45.28
CA ALA A 204 -0.03 19.98 45.84
C ALA A 204 -0.71 21.30 45.43
N PRO A 205 -1.12 22.17 46.37
CA PRO A 205 -1.67 23.49 46.04
C PRO A 205 -0.58 24.38 45.45
N LEU A 206 -0.85 24.99 44.30
CA LEU A 206 -0.03 26.08 43.74
C LEU A 206 -0.21 27.32 44.62
N PRO A 207 0.87 28.00 45.08
CA PRO A 207 0.75 29.28 45.76
C PRO A 207 0.56 30.38 44.71
N GLU A 208 -0.62 30.98 44.68
CA GLU A 208 -0.90 32.16 43.87
C GLU A 208 -1.20 33.37 44.77
N SER A 209 -0.50 34.46 44.48
CA SER A 209 -0.70 35.85 44.92
C SER A 209 0.29 36.41 45.95
N ALA A 210 1.27 37.15 45.41
CA ALA A 210 1.71 38.41 45.99
C ALA A 210 2.09 39.39 44.87
N LEU A 211 1.09 39.89 44.15
CA LEU A 211 1.18 41.14 43.40
C LEU A 211 0.25 42.15 44.06
N ALA A 212 0.85 43.09 44.79
CA ALA A 212 0.46 44.50 44.97
C ALA A 212 0.68 44.99 46.42
N ALA A 213 1.84 45.61 46.67
CA ALA A 213 1.94 46.77 47.54
C ALA A 213 3.12 47.64 47.07
N ALA A 214 2.87 48.94 47.04
CA ALA A 214 3.61 49.97 46.34
C ALA A 214 4.95 50.37 46.97
N ALA A 215 5.74 51.05 46.12
CA ALA A 215 6.61 52.18 46.44
C ALA A 215 7.81 51.96 47.38
N GLU A 216 9.02 52.06 46.82
CA GLU A 216 9.93 53.20 47.04
C GLU A 216 11.19 53.07 46.15
N ARG A 217 11.60 54.19 45.53
CA ARG A 217 12.92 54.41 44.90
C ARG A 217 13.82 55.09 45.96
N PRO A 218 15.16 55.01 45.90
CA PRO A 218 15.95 55.88 45.00
C PRO A 218 17.19 55.23 44.37
N ALA A 219 17.84 56.05 43.52
CA ALA A 219 18.89 55.74 42.56
C ALA A 219 20.33 55.88 43.10
N GLU A 220 21.29 55.23 42.41
CA GLU A 220 22.74 55.54 42.32
C GLU A 220 23.30 54.56 41.24
N GLU A 221 23.76 54.92 40.05
CA GLU A 221 24.87 55.77 39.55
C GLU A 221 26.26 55.09 39.44
N ARG A 222 26.50 54.40 38.28
CA ARG A 222 27.77 54.22 37.51
C ARG A 222 28.97 53.46 38.17
N PRO A 223 30.08 53.10 37.46
CA PRO A 223 30.42 53.09 36.01
C PRO A 223 31.09 51.78 35.46
N HIS A 224 31.27 51.72 34.14
CA HIS A 224 32.20 50.81 33.41
C HIS A 224 33.69 51.11 33.66
N PRO A 225 34.61 50.18 33.31
CA PRO A 225 35.46 50.35 32.10
C PRO A 225 35.66 49.01 31.32
N ALA A 226 35.73 48.94 29.97
CA ALA A 226 36.85 49.25 29.04
C ALA A 226 38.19 48.57 29.45
N ALA A 227 39.00 47.90 28.63
CA ALA A 227 39.25 47.77 27.19
C ALA A 227 39.91 46.37 26.95
N THR A 228 40.22 45.84 25.76
CA THR A 228 41.18 46.30 24.75
C THR A 228 41.20 45.30 23.57
N ALA A 229 41.32 45.82 22.35
CA ALA A 229 41.86 45.11 21.19
C ALA A 229 43.13 45.84 20.72
N PRO A 230 44.06 45.13 20.05
CA PRO A 230 44.66 45.63 18.80
C PRO A 230 44.69 44.49 17.74
N ARG A 231 44.29 44.64 16.48
CA ARG A 231 44.67 45.49 15.32
C ARG A 231 45.88 45.00 14.48
N ASN A 232 45.63 45.00 13.15
CA ASN A 232 46.48 45.00 11.94
C ASN A 232 46.71 43.64 11.25
N GLY A 233 46.57 43.46 9.92
CA GLY A 233 46.14 44.33 8.79
C GLY A 233 46.60 43.75 7.42
N GLY A 234 45.84 44.02 6.34
CA GLY A 234 46.20 43.93 4.88
C GLY A 234 46.38 42.54 4.25
N GLU A 235 46.04 42.19 3.00
CA GLU A 235 45.64 42.88 1.76
C GLU A 235 44.94 41.91 0.76
N GLU A 236 44.03 42.47 -0.07
CA GLU A 236 43.59 42.17 -1.46
C GLU A 236 43.54 40.76 -2.12
N ARG A 237 42.33 40.40 -2.63
CA ARG A 237 42.04 40.07 -4.06
C ARG A 237 40.53 39.85 -4.29
N GLY A 238 39.92 40.54 -5.26
CA GLY A 238 38.57 40.22 -5.80
C GLY A 238 38.66 39.29 -7.03
N PRO A 239 37.61 39.17 -7.87
CA PRO A 239 36.17 39.13 -7.61
C PRO A 239 35.57 37.74 -7.96
N ALA A 240 34.45 37.33 -7.36
CA ALA A 240 33.74 36.11 -7.76
C ALA A 240 32.23 36.35 -7.95
N VAL A 241 31.73 35.74 -9.01
CA VAL A 241 30.46 35.96 -9.70
C VAL A 241 29.38 34.98 -9.21
N LYS A 242 28.15 35.49 -9.08
CA LYS A 242 26.82 34.81 -9.07
C LYS A 242 26.62 33.63 -8.10
N GLY A 243 26.03 33.94 -6.94
CA GLY A 243 25.33 32.97 -6.09
C GLY A 243 23.95 32.60 -6.66
N VAL A 244 23.63 31.31 -6.60
CA VAL A 244 22.34 30.72 -7.01
C VAL A 244 21.25 31.13 -6.01
N PRO A 245 20.03 31.54 -6.44
CA PRO A 245 18.98 31.96 -5.51
C PRO A 245 18.46 30.81 -4.67
N THR A 246 18.16 31.08 -3.41
CA THR A 246 17.58 30.06 -2.53
C THR A 246 16.08 29.88 -2.82
N PRO A 247 15.47 28.72 -2.51
CA PRO A 247 14.06 28.43 -2.81
C PRO A 247 13.04 29.44 -2.27
N LYS A 248 13.43 30.27 -1.29
CA LYS A 248 12.61 31.35 -0.74
C LYS A 248 12.49 32.56 -1.68
N ASP A 249 13.53 32.84 -2.47
CA ASP A 249 13.60 34.00 -3.36
C ASP A 249 12.75 33.79 -4.63
N LEU A 250 12.58 32.53 -5.05
CA LEU A 250 11.69 32.14 -6.15
C LEU A 250 10.20 32.16 -5.75
N ALA A 251 9.89 31.96 -4.46
CA ALA A 251 8.52 31.95 -3.97
C ALA A 251 7.93 33.38 -3.84
N ALA A 252 8.76 34.39 -3.58
CA ALA A 252 8.31 35.77 -3.45
C ALA A 252 7.94 36.44 -4.79
N LEU A 253 8.50 35.96 -5.91
CA LEU A 253 8.27 36.53 -7.26
C LEU A 253 6.98 36.04 -7.94
N ARG A 254 6.28 35.03 -7.39
CA ARG A 254 4.98 34.57 -7.92
C ARG A 254 3.77 35.25 -7.28
N ALA A 255 3.97 36.09 -6.26
CA ALA A 255 2.87 36.63 -5.45
C ALA A 255 2.33 38.00 -5.92
N SER A 256 2.70 38.49 -7.11
CA SER A 256 2.23 39.80 -7.61
C SER A 256 1.81 39.72 -9.09
N GLY A 257 0.48 39.67 -9.30
CA GLY A 257 -0.21 39.72 -10.60
C GLY A 257 -0.87 38.37 -10.94
N ALA A 258 -2.19 38.19 -11.04
CA ALA A 258 -3.28 39.13 -11.23
C ALA A 258 -4.57 38.61 -10.55
N GLN A 259 -5.37 39.53 -10.01
CA GLN A 259 -6.76 39.31 -9.58
C GLN A 259 -7.73 39.70 -10.72
N SER A 260 -8.68 38.81 -11.01
CA SER A 260 -10.07 39.12 -11.45
C SER A 260 -10.84 37.79 -11.50
N ALA A 261 -11.55 37.36 -10.45
CA ALA A 261 -12.90 37.75 -9.99
C ALA A 261 -14.06 36.99 -10.68
N GLN A 262 -14.71 36.07 -9.93
CA GLN A 262 -16.16 35.68 -9.87
C GLN A 262 -16.23 34.30 -9.16
N SER A 263 -16.65 34.14 -7.90
CA SER A 263 -17.96 34.31 -7.23
C SER A 263 -18.46 32.94 -6.69
N ALA A 264 -18.38 32.79 -5.37
CA ALA A 264 -19.23 32.03 -4.42
C ALA A 264 -19.72 30.59 -4.75
N GLY A 265 -19.22 29.63 -3.95
CA GLY A 265 -19.81 28.31 -3.70
C GLY A 265 -18.88 27.46 -2.82
N SER A 266 -19.28 27.18 -1.59
CA SER A 266 -18.52 26.42 -0.57
C SER A 266 -18.13 25.01 -1.03
N ALA A 267 -16.83 24.72 -1.08
CA ALA A 267 -16.28 23.42 -1.48
C ALA A 267 -16.11 22.44 -0.30
N PRO A 268 -16.43 21.14 -0.45
CA PRO A 268 -16.13 20.10 0.54
C PRO A 268 -14.65 19.64 0.47
N PRO A 269 -14.12 18.96 1.50
CA PRO A 269 -12.70 18.58 1.59
C PRO A 269 -12.28 17.49 0.57
N PRO A 270 -10.98 17.40 0.19
CA PRO A 270 -10.50 16.46 -0.84
C PRO A 270 -10.49 15.00 -0.36
N ALA A 271 -10.78 14.09 -1.29
CA ALA A 271 -11.09 12.67 -1.08
C ALA A 271 -9.84 11.76 -1.01
N ASN A 272 -9.90 10.74 -0.16
CA ASN A 272 -8.88 9.69 -0.02
C ASN A 272 -8.89 8.69 -1.20
N ALA A 273 -7.71 8.22 -1.65
CA ALA A 273 -7.52 7.17 -2.68
C ALA A 273 -7.79 5.75 -2.16
N THR A 274 -8.87 5.58 -1.41
CA THR A 274 -9.63 4.33 -1.38
C THR A 274 -10.08 4.00 -2.78
N LEU A 275 -9.76 2.81 -3.30
CA LEU A 275 -10.52 2.16 -4.37
C LEU A 275 -11.99 2.27 -3.96
N ARG A 276 -12.68 3.26 -4.51
CA ARG A 276 -14.08 3.52 -4.23
C ARG A 276 -14.85 2.57 -5.11
N TRP A 277 -15.16 1.41 -4.57
CA TRP A 277 -15.99 0.42 -5.26
C TRP A 277 -17.44 0.91 -5.43
N SER A 278 -17.85 2.01 -4.79
CA SER A 278 -19.13 2.69 -5.03
C SER A 278 -18.95 3.98 -5.82
N SER A 279 -19.73 4.13 -6.90
CA SER A 279 -19.95 5.43 -7.52
C SER A 279 -21.01 6.19 -6.73
N ASP A 280 -20.69 7.40 -6.27
CA ASP A 280 -21.57 8.24 -5.46
C ASP A 280 -22.01 9.52 -6.20
N LYS A 281 -21.77 9.65 -7.52
CA LYS A 281 -22.22 10.84 -8.27
C LYS A 281 -23.60 10.60 -8.87
N GLY A 282 -24.61 11.32 -8.36
CA GLY A 282 -25.94 11.45 -8.96
C GLY A 282 -27.13 11.08 -8.07
N TRP A 283 -26.91 10.46 -6.89
CA TRP A 283 -28.01 9.94 -6.07
C TRP A 283 -27.88 10.40 -4.61
N VAL A 284 -28.85 11.21 -4.16
CA VAL A 284 -28.76 12.06 -2.96
C VAL A 284 -29.11 11.32 -1.66
N ASP A 285 -29.74 10.14 -1.71
CA ASP A 285 -30.22 9.45 -0.51
C ASP A 285 -29.44 8.18 -0.18
N ARG A 286 -28.64 8.24 0.90
CA ARG A 286 -27.97 7.11 1.52
C ARG A 286 -28.81 6.59 2.67
N PRO A 287 -29.40 5.38 2.62
CA PRO A 287 -29.82 4.72 3.85
C PRO A 287 -28.58 4.40 4.69
N ALA A 288 -28.64 4.67 5.99
CA ALA A 288 -27.51 4.54 6.91
C ALA A 288 -26.97 3.11 7.07
N ALA A 289 -27.73 2.10 6.61
CA ALA A 289 -27.37 0.69 6.64
C ALA A 289 -27.96 -0.02 5.41
N GLU A 290 -27.23 -1.01 4.87
CA GLU A 290 -27.80 -1.92 3.86
C GLU A 290 -28.92 -2.75 4.50
N PRO A 291 -29.99 -3.08 3.75
CA PRO A 291 -31.02 -3.99 4.23
C PRO A 291 -30.38 -5.32 4.68
N PRO A 292 -30.81 -5.92 5.80
CA PRO A 292 -30.26 -7.21 6.26
C PRO A 292 -30.43 -8.32 5.21
N GLU A 293 -31.48 -8.22 4.39
CA GLU A 293 -31.72 -9.08 3.25
C GLU A 293 -30.62 -8.97 2.19
N ALA A 294 -30.13 -7.76 1.90
CA ALA A 294 -29.03 -7.52 0.98
C ALA A 294 -27.69 -8.08 1.51
N ALA A 295 -27.46 -7.97 2.83
CA ALA A 295 -26.26 -8.51 3.49
C ALA A 295 -26.23 -10.05 3.53
N SER A 296 -27.41 -10.68 3.52
CA SER A 296 -27.58 -12.14 3.57
C SER A 296 -27.40 -12.85 2.24
N MET A 297 -27.39 -12.14 1.11
CA MET A 297 -27.24 -12.75 -0.21
C MET A 297 -25.83 -13.38 -0.37
N PRO A 298 -25.75 -14.62 -0.88
CA PRO A 298 -24.48 -15.29 -1.08
C PRO A 298 -23.72 -14.68 -2.27
N THR A 299 -22.40 -14.57 -2.15
CA THR A 299 -21.53 -14.08 -3.22
C THR A 299 -21.17 -15.19 -4.21
N LEU A 300 -20.72 -14.86 -5.42
CA LEU A 300 -20.30 -15.85 -6.43
C LEU A 300 -19.19 -16.76 -5.89
N ALA A 301 -18.23 -16.20 -5.15
CA ALA A 301 -17.14 -16.95 -4.52
C ALA A 301 -17.64 -17.98 -3.49
N GLN A 302 -18.73 -17.68 -2.79
CA GLN A 302 -19.35 -18.62 -1.83
C GLN A 302 -20.11 -19.75 -2.54
N LEU A 303 -20.67 -19.46 -3.70
CA LEU A 303 -21.45 -20.41 -4.50
C LEU A 303 -20.58 -21.28 -5.43
N THR A 304 -19.27 -21.10 -5.44
CA THR A 304 -18.35 -21.76 -6.37
C THR A 304 -17.33 -22.63 -5.66
N SER A 305 -17.10 -23.85 -6.17
CA SER A 305 -15.97 -24.68 -5.76
C SER A 305 -14.66 -24.18 -6.37
N ALA A 306 -13.52 -24.58 -5.82
CA ALA A 306 -12.21 -24.20 -6.36
C ALA A 306 -12.00 -24.72 -7.79
N GLU A 307 -12.44 -25.95 -8.07
CA GLU A 307 -12.38 -26.56 -9.40
C GLU A 307 -13.22 -25.80 -10.43
N GLN A 308 -14.45 -25.40 -10.05
CA GLN A 308 -15.32 -24.64 -10.93
C GLN A 308 -14.78 -23.22 -11.19
N ARG A 309 -14.18 -22.58 -10.18
CA ARG A 309 -13.54 -21.26 -10.37
C ARG A 309 -12.36 -21.31 -11.33
N TRP A 310 -11.64 -22.43 -11.36
CA TRP A 310 -10.56 -22.64 -12.32
C TRP A 310 -11.11 -22.81 -13.75
N ALA A 311 -12.15 -23.63 -13.93
CA ALA A 311 -12.80 -23.81 -15.22
C ALA A 311 -13.40 -22.50 -15.77
N ASP A 312 -14.07 -21.73 -14.92
CA ASP A 312 -14.61 -20.41 -15.27
C ASP A 312 -13.53 -19.44 -15.75
N ARG A 313 -12.36 -19.49 -15.12
CA ARG A 313 -11.23 -18.63 -15.45
C ARG A 313 -10.64 -19.00 -16.81
N GLU A 314 -10.58 -20.28 -17.14
CA GLU A 314 -10.15 -20.74 -18.46
C GLU A 314 -11.14 -20.30 -19.56
N GLU A 315 -12.44 -20.37 -19.26
CA GLU A 315 -13.49 -19.85 -20.15
C GLU A 315 -13.41 -18.31 -20.30
N ASP A 316 -13.14 -17.58 -19.21
CA ASP A 316 -12.99 -16.12 -19.21
C ASP A 316 -11.89 -15.66 -20.17
N ILE A 317 -10.74 -16.35 -20.16
CA ILE A 317 -9.57 -16.02 -20.99
C ILE A 317 -9.85 -16.24 -22.48
N THR A 318 -10.68 -17.23 -22.80
CA THR A 318 -10.88 -17.69 -24.17
C THR A 318 -12.12 -17.11 -24.84
N THR A 319 -13.12 -16.69 -24.05
CA THR A 319 -14.47 -16.40 -24.57
C THR A 319 -14.92 -14.96 -24.31
N VAL A 320 -14.40 -14.27 -23.29
CA VAL A 320 -14.87 -12.93 -22.90
C VAL A 320 -13.94 -11.87 -23.50
N GLY A 321 -14.49 -10.96 -24.31
CA GLY A 321 -13.72 -9.98 -25.08
C GLY A 321 -13.16 -8.81 -24.28
N GLY A 322 -13.41 -8.78 -22.97
CA GLY A 322 -12.99 -7.70 -22.07
C GLY A 322 -13.85 -6.44 -22.17
N ASP A 323 -14.97 -6.45 -22.88
CA ASP A 323 -15.93 -5.33 -22.86
C ASP A 323 -16.58 -5.20 -21.48
N PRO A 324 -16.59 -4.01 -20.85
CA PRO A 324 -17.10 -3.84 -19.49
C PRO A 324 -18.56 -4.30 -19.32
N TYR A 325 -19.41 -4.07 -20.33
CA TYR A 325 -20.80 -4.47 -20.29
C TYR A 325 -20.96 -5.99 -20.39
N GLU A 326 -20.23 -6.63 -21.31
CA GLU A 326 -20.18 -8.09 -21.44
C GLU A 326 -19.71 -8.76 -20.14
N VAL A 327 -18.64 -8.24 -19.52
CA VAL A 327 -18.10 -8.74 -18.25
C VAL A 327 -19.16 -8.72 -17.15
N GLY A 328 -19.97 -7.66 -17.08
CA GLY A 328 -21.10 -7.56 -16.16
C GLY A 328 -22.15 -8.66 -16.39
N GLN A 329 -22.45 -8.97 -17.64
CA GLN A 329 -23.40 -10.03 -18.00
C GLN A 329 -22.88 -11.43 -17.63
N VAL A 330 -21.62 -11.72 -17.92
CA VAL A 330 -21.01 -13.03 -17.62
C VAL A 330 -21.02 -13.30 -16.11
N PHE A 331 -20.64 -12.29 -15.30
CA PHE A 331 -20.69 -12.41 -13.85
C PHE A 331 -22.12 -12.70 -13.35
N ALA A 332 -23.09 -11.91 -13.78
CA ALA A 332 -24.49 -12.07 -13.39
C ALA A 332 -25.02 -13.46 -13.79
N ARG A 333 -24.71 -13.92 -15.00
CA ARG A 333 -25.16 -15.22 -15.53
C ARG A 333 -24.72 -16.37 -14.63
N ARG A 334 -23.42 -16.41 -14.33
CA ARG A 334 -22.82 -17.45 -13.47
C ARG A 334 -23.33 -17.37 -12.04
N TRP A 335 -23.52 -16.16 -11.52
CA TRP A 335 -24.08 -15.96 -10.19
C TRP A 335 -25.50 -16.51 -10.10
N VAL A 336 -26.37 -16.21 -11.07
CA VAL A 336 -27.75 -16.72 -11.08
C VAL A 336 -27.80 -18.23 -11.27
N GLU A 337 -26.98 -18.79 -12.15
CA GLU A 337 -26.92 -20.25 -12.37
C GLU A 337 -26.57 -21.02 -11.10
N ARG A 338 -25.67 -20.48 -10.29
CA ARG A 338 -25.18 -21.15 -9.07
C ARG A 338 -26.03 -20.86 -7.86
N LEU A 339 -26.71 -19.72 -7.85
CA LEU A 339 -27.63 -19.36 -6.78
C LEU A 339 -28.76 -20.39 -6.70
N GLY A 340 -29.30 -20.84 -7.83
CA GLY A 340 -30.34 -21.86 -7.94
C GLY A 340 -31.70 -21.49 -7.31
N ASP A 341 -31.74 -20.43 -6.48
CA ASP A 341 -32.88 -19.95 -5.73
C ASP A 341 -33.49 -18.69 -6.36
N GLN A 342 -34.69 -18.85 -6.90
CA GLN A 342 -35.47 -17.78 -7.52
C GLN A 342 -35.94 -16.71 -6.52
N ALA A 343 -36.03 -17.01 -5.22
CA ALA A 343 -36.46 -16.05 -4.21
C ALA A 343 -35.40 -14.96 -3.99
N HIS A 344 -34.11 -15.32 -3.98
CA HIS A 344 -33.02 -14.35 -3.90
C HIS A 344 -32.93 -13.48 -5.15
N LEU A 345 -33.22 -14.05 -6.33
CA LEU A 345 -33.27 -13.32 -7.60
C LEU A 345 -34.38 -12.24 -7.62
N GLN A 346 -35.58 -12.59 -7.16
CA GLN A 346 -36.71 -11.65 -7.07
C GLN A 346 -36.47 -10.55 -6.02
N LYS A 347 -35.80 -10.88 -4.91
CA LYS A 347 -35.40 -9.88 -3.92
C LYS A 347 -34.36 -8.92 -4.50
N LEU A 348 -33.38 -9.43 -5.25
CA LEU A 348 -32.36 -8.62 -5.88
C LEU A 348 -32.95 -7.66 -6.93
N SER A 349 -33.91 -8.11 -7.76
CA SER A 349 -34.52 -7.22 -8.76
C SER A 349 -35.24 -6.03 -8.12
N GLY A 350 -35.83 -6.20 -6.93
CA GLY A 350 -36.40 -5.11 -6.15
C GLY A 350 -35.39 -4.09 -5.62
N MET A 351 -34.08 -4.38 -5.69
CA MET A 351 -33.00 -3.48 -5.26
C MET A 351 -32.45 -2.62 -6.41
N TYR A 352 -32.91 -2.85 -7.66
CA TYR A 352 -32.56 -2.01 -8.80
C TYR A 352 -32.90 -0.53 -8.50
N PRO A 353 -32.02 0.43 -8.87
CA PRO A 353 -30.80 0.31 -9.68
C PRO A 353 -29.52 -0.05 -8.89
N ARG A 354 -29.61 -0.27 -7.58
CA ARG A 354 -28.43 -0.38 -6.72
C ARG A 354 -28.02 -1.82 -6.48
N VAL A 355 -26.84 -2.19 -6.96
CA VAL A 355 -26.25 -3.50 -6.67
C VAL A 355 -25.83 -3.53 -5.19
N PRO A 356 -26.18 -4.58 -4.42
CA PRO A 356 -25.72 -4.75 -3.03
C PRO A 356 -24.20 -4.68 -2.94
N HIS A 357 -23.66 -3.98 -1.95
CA HIS A 357 -22.23 -3.64 -1.87
C HIS A 357 -21.31 -4.88 -1.90
N ARG A 358 -21.72 -5.99 -1.26
CA ARG A 358 -20.93 -7.24 -1.28
C ARG A 358 -20.83 -7.83 -2.69
N ILE A 359 -21.93 -7.80 -3.44
CA ILE A 359 -22.03 -8.29 -4.81
C ILE A 359 -21.33 -7.31 -5.75
N ASP A 360 -21.55 -6.00 -5.60
CA ASP A 360 -20.92 -4.95 -6.41
C ASP A 360 -19.39 -4.97 -6.26
N GLY A 361 -18.89 -5.12 -5.04
CA GLY A 361 -17.46 -5.23 -4.78
C GLY A 361 -16.84 -6.51 -5.38
N GLU A 362 -17.59 -7.61 -5.46
CA GLU A 362 -17.12 -8.84 -6.11
C GLU A 362 -17.20 -8.75 -7.64
N LEU A 363 -18.28 -8.18 -8.17
CA LEU A 363 -18.48 -7.89 -9.60
C LEU A 363 -17.34 -7.04 -10.15
N LEU A 364 -16.97 -5.97 -9.44
CA LEU A 364 -15.89 -5.09 -9.89
C LEU A 364 -14.51 -5.74 -9.71
N ARG A 365 -14.29 -6.58 -8.69
CA ARG A 365 -13.06 -7.39 -8.58
C ARG A 365 -12.95 -8.42 -9.71
N TYR A 366 -14.07 -9.01 -10.09
CA TYR A 366 -14.16 -9.91 -11.23
C TYR A 366 -13.79 -9.17 -12.52
N ALA A 367 -14.33 -7.96 -12.72
CA ALA A 367 -14.04 -7.14 -13.90
C ALA A 367 -12.57 -6.69 -13.98
N ALA A 368 -11.91 -6.44 -12.86
CA ALA A 368 -10.49 -6.07 -12.82
C ALA A 368 -9.57 -7.16 -13.41
N ARG A 369 -10.01 -8.42 -13.47
CA ARG A 369 -9.24 -9.54 -14.08
C ARG A 369 -9.06 -9.39 -15.59
N PHE A 370 -9.92 -8.61 -16.26
CA PHE A 370 -9.92 -8.44 -17.72
C PHE A 370 -9.09 -7.25 -18.19
N GLY A 371 -8.23 -6.69 -17.34
CA GLY A 371 -7.39 -5.54 -17.70
C GLY A 371 -8.13 -4.22 -17.83
N LEU A 372 -9.37 -4.13 -17.32
CA LEU A 372 -10.24 -2.94 -17.34
C LEU A 372 -9.77 -1.79 -16.42
N LEU A 373 -8.49 -1.74 -16.08
CA LEU A 373 -7.88 -0.67 -15.28
C LEU A 373 -7.42 0.43 -16.23
N ALA A 374 -8.16 1.53 -16.31
CA ALA A 374 -7.97 2.56 -17.34
C ALA A 374 -7.18 3.80 -16.88
N HIS A 375 -6.85 3.92 -15.58
CA HIS A 375 -6.16 5.10 -15.03
C HIS A 375 -4.93 4.75 -14.21
N LYS A 376 -4.04 5.75 -14.05
CA LYS A 376 -2.77 5.71 -13.30
C LYS A 376 -2.85 5.23 -11.84
N ASP A 377 -4.05 5.00 -11.33
CA ASP A 377 -4.33 4.61 -9.94
C ASP A 377 -4.89 3.19 -9.80
N ASP A 378 -4.73 2.33 -10.84
CA ASP A 378 -5.26 0.96 -10.88
C ASP A 378 -6.74 0.88 -10.54
N GLN A 379 -7.52 1.83 -11.08
CA GLN A 379 -8.96 1.87 -10.92
C GLN A 379 -9.65 1.65 -12.26
N ILE A 380 -10.72 0.84 -12.22
CA ILE A 380 -11.71 0.76 -13.30
C ILE A 380 -12.28 2.15 -13.52
N ASP A 381 -12.31 2.62 -14.77
CA ASP A 381 -12.88 3.92 -15.13
C ASP A 381 -14.33 4.03 -14.64
N GLU A 382 -14.76 5.26 -14.36
CA GLU A 382 -16.12 5.50 -13.89
C GLU A 382 -17.16 5.07 -14.94
N GLN A 383 -16.90 5.32 -16.23
CA GLN A 383 -17.73 4.87 -17.35
C GLN A 383 -17.80 3.34 -17.42
N ASP A 384 -16.67 2.67 -17.22
CA ASP A 384 -16.60 1.21 -17.24
C ASP A 384 -17.37 0.61 -16.06
N ARG A 385 -17.33 1.23 -14.87
CA ARG A 385 -18.14 0.81 -13.71
C ARG A 385 -19.63 0.90 -14.00
N TYR A 386 -20.08 1.96 -14.68
CA TYR A 386 -21.47 2.07 -15.11
C TYR A 386 -21.83 1.00 -16.12
N ALA A 387 -20.98 0.76 -17.13
CA ALA A 387 -21.19 -0.27 -18.13
C ALA A 387 -21.24 -1.69 -17.52
N ILE A 388 -20.35 -2.01 -16.57
CA ILE A 388 -20.33 -3.29 -15.84
C ILE A 388 -21.64 -3.49 -15.07
N ARG A 389 -22.10 -2.49 -14.32
CA ARG A 389 -23.36 -2.56 -13.58
C ARG A 389 -24.57 -2.64 -14.50
N ALA A 390 -24.54 -1.96 -15.65
CA ALA A 390 -25.58 -2.04 -16.65
C ALA A 390 -25.68 -3.45 -17.26
N GLY A 391 -24.54 -4.08 -17.58
CA GLY A 391 -24.46 -5.46 -18.03
C GLY A 391 -25.01 -6.45 -16.99
N PHE A 392 -24.61 -6.27 -15.72
CA PHE A 392 -25.13 -7.05 -14.60
C PHE A 392 -26.67 -6.98 -14.53
N TRP A 393 -27.23 -5.78 -14.50
CA TRP A 393 -28.69 -5.59 -14.41
C TRP A 393 -29.44 -6.06 -15.66
N ARG A 394 -28.83 -5.97 -16.84
CA ARG A 394 -29.41 -6.52 -18.07
C ARG A 394 -29.65 -8.02 -17.93
N GLU A 395 -28.63 -8.77 -17.50
CA GLU A 395 -28.73 -10.22 -17.35
C GLU A 395 -29.72 -10.61 -16.25
N ILE A 396 -29.75 -9.88 -15.11
CA ILE A 396 -30.76 -10.08 -14.06
C ILE A 396 -32.18 -9.80 -14.61
N GLY A 397 -32.35 -8.76 -15.42
CA GLY A 397 -33.63 -8.42 -16.05
C GLY A 397 -34.14 -9.51 -17.00
N VAL A 398 -33.26 -10.07 -17.83
CA VAL A 398 -33.58 -11.20 -18.73
C VAL A 398 -34.09 -12.41 -17.93
N ARG A 399 -33.49 -12.70 -16.77
CA ARG A 399 -33.85 -13.85 -15.92
C ARG A 399 -35.11 -13.61 -15.08
N THR A 400 -35.45 -12.36 -14.79
CA THR A 400 -36.62 -11.98 -13.96
C THR A 400 -37.83 -11.50 -14.78
N SER A 401 -37.70 -11.36 -16.10
CA SER A 401 -38.70 -10.72 -16.99
C SER A 401 -39.02 -9.26 -16.62
N VAL A 402 -38.13 -8.60 -15.88
CA VAL A 402 -38.22 -7.18 -15.52
C VAL A 402 -37.29 -6.39 -16.42
N GLU A 403 -37.85 -5.51 -17.26
CA GLU A 403 -37.07 -4.67 -18.16
C GLU A 403 -36.56 -3.44 -17.41
N HIS A 404 -35.24 -3.34 -17.23
CA HIS A 404 -34.58 -2.20 -16.59
C HIS A 404 -34.03 -1.26 -17.67
N SER A 405 -34.49 -0.01 -17.71
CA SER A 405 -33.95 1.02 -18.62
C SER A 405 -32.56 1.48 -18.15
N PRO A 406 -31.61 1.81 -19.05
CA PRO A 406 -30.33 2.38 -18.62
C PRO A 406 -30.57 3.71 -17.91
N ALA A 407 -30.05 3.86 -16.68
CA ALA A 407 -30.08 5.13 -15.97
C ALA A 407 -29.22 6.15 -16.74
N GLY A 408 -29.84 7.24 -17.18
CA GLY A 408 -29.25 8.22 -18.09
C GLY A 408 -28.17 9.12 -17.45
N GLU A 409 -27.22 9.51 -18.33
CA GLU A 409 -26.22 10.60 -18.33
C GLU A 409 -25.67 11.15 -17.00
#